data_AF-A0A7Z8QX88-F1
#
_entry.id   AF-A0A7Z8QX88-F1
#
_cell.length_a   1.000
_cell.length_b   1.000
_cell.length_c   1.000
_cell.angle_alpha   90.00
_cell.angle_beta   90.00
_cell.angle_gamma   90.00
#
_symmetry.space_group_name_H-M   'P 1'
#
loop_
_entity.id
_entity.type
_entity.pdbx_description
1 polymer ?
#
loop_
_entity_poly.entity_id
_entity_poly.type
_entity_poly.pdbx_seq_one_letter_code
_entity_poly.pdbx_strand_id
1 'polypeptide(L)'
;MNLTKEQEQKILTNKVIDIALRLAFIFLITALCFQIIKPFIIMVVWGIIIAVAIFPLYNKLSLALGGRFKLAAILYTLFALSLLIGPSIMITGSLVETTSTLAKGFHEGTLTVPPPAQSVNEWPLVGDEVYALWSQASNNLEETLKQNRTQVKELGEAFISAVAGVSGGILQFIVSIIISGVFLANNKSTYAVTIKIVSRLR
;
A
#
# COMPACT_ATOMS: atom_id res chain seq x y z
N MET A 1 -21.70 18.61 -61.55
CA MET A 1 -22.64 18.43 -60.42
C MET A 1 -22.29 17.22 -59.53
N ASN A 2 -21.68 16.13 -60.04
CA ASN A 2 -21.23 15.01 -59.19
C ASN A 2 -19.88 15.22 -58.48
N LEU A 3 -18.92 15.93 -59.09
CA LEU A 3 -17.61 16.19 -58.45
C LEU A 3 -17.72 17.01 -57.15
N THR A 4 -18.68 17.93 -57.06
CA THR A 4 -18.88 18.79 -55.87
C THR A 4 -19.44 18.01 -54.68
N LYS A 5 -20.33 17.04 -54.91
CA LYS A 5 -20.93 16.21 -53.83
C LYS A 5 -19.91 15.26 -53.21
N GLU A 6 -19.07 14.64 -54.03
CA GLU A 6 -17.96 13.78 -53.60
C GLU A 6 -16.94 14.55 -52.74
N GLN A 7 -16.61 15.79 -53.13
CA GLN A 7 -15.71 16.65 -52.37
C GLN A 7 -16.31 17.05 -51.03
N GLU A 8 -17.59 17.41 -51.01
CA GLU A 8 -18.31 17.78 -49.78
C GLU A 8 -18.38 16.61 -48.80
N GLN A 9 -18.70 15.40 -49.27
CA GLN A 9 -18.75 14.20 -48.43
C GLN A 9 -17.38 13.82 -47.84
N LYS A 10 -16.29 13.97 -48.59
CA LYS A 10 -14.93 13.77 -48.08
C LYS A 10 -14.57 14.78 -46.98
N ILE A 11 -14.92 16.04 -47.16
CA ILE A 11 -14.68 17.09 -46.15
C ILE A 11 -15.45 16.79 -44.86
N LEU A 12 -16.73 16.40 -44.97
CA LEU A 12 -17.53 16.03 -43.80
C LEU A 12 -16.96 14.79 -43.09
N THR A 13 -16.56 13.77 -43.85
CA THR A 13 -15.97 12.54 -43.29
C THR A 13 -14.66 12.83 -42.55
N ASN A 14 -13.75 13.58 -43.15
CA ASN A 14 -12.50 13.99 -42.49
C ASN A 14 -12.76 14.81 -41.23
N LYS A 15 -13.74 15.73 -41.27
CA LYS A 15 -14.09 16.54 -40.10
C LYS A 15 -14.69 15.72 -38.96
N VAL A 16 -15.51 14.71 -39.27
CA VAL A 16 -16.02 13.77 -38.27
C VAL A 16 -14.89 12.93 -37.69
N ILE A 17 -13.96 12.44 -38.52
CA ILE A 17 -12.78 11.69 -38.08
C ILE A 17 -11.90 12.56 -37.17
N ASP A 18 -11.65 13.83 -37.53
CA ASP A 18 -10.87 14.76 -36.72
C ASP A 18 -11.51 15.02 -35.36
N ILE A 19 -12.84 15.21 -35.33
CA ILE A 19 -13.58 15.39 -34.07
C ILE A 19 -13.52 14.11 -33.23
N ALA A 20 -13.75 12.94 -33.83
CA ALA A 20 -13.71 11.66 -33.14
C ALA A 20 -12.32 11.37 -32.55
N LEU A 21 -11.25 11.60 -33.32
CA LEU A 21 -9.87 11.49 -32.85
C LEU A 21 -9.61 12.46 -31.71
N ARG A 22 -10.00 13.74 -31.85
CA ARG A 22 -9.78 14.73 -30.79
C ARG A 22 -10.50 14.36 -29.49
N LEU A 23 -11.73 13.87 -29.58
CA LEU A 23 -12.48 13.38 -28.42
C LEU A 23 -11.81 12.16 -27.80
N ALA A 24 -11.38 11.20 -28.62
CA ALA A 24 -10.68 10.00 -28.17
C ALA A 24 -9.36 10.35 -27.47
N PHE A 25 -8.58 11.29 -28.01
CA PHE A 25 -7.36 11.78 -27.38
C PHE A 25 -7.64 12.49 -26.05
N ILE A 26 -8.66 13.35 -25.98
CA ILE A 26 -9.04 14.02 -24.71
C ILE A 26 -9.45 13.00 -23.66
N PHE A 27 -10.28 12.02 -24.04
CA PHE A 27 -10.72 10.97 -23.14
C PHE A 27 -9.55 10.11 -22.67
N LEU A 28 -8.67 9.71 -23.59
CA LEU A 28 -7.46 8.95 -23.30
C LEU A 28 -6.55 9.70 -22.33
N ILE A 29 -6.24 10.98 -22.60
CA ILE A 29 -5.42 11.82 -21.73
C ILE A 29 -6.07 11.96 -20.35
N THR A 30 -7.38 12.20 -20.30
CA THR A 30 -8.11 12.34 -19.04
C THR A 30 -8.08 11.05 -18.22
N ALA A 31 -8.26 9.89 -18.87
CA ALA A 31 -8.16 8.58 -18.22
C ALA A 31 -6.74 8.31 -17.69
N LEU A 32 -5.70 8.65 -18.46
CA LEU A 32 -4.30 8.55 -18.02
C LEU A 32 -4.02 9.47 -16.83
N CYS A 33 -4.47 10.73 -16.89
CA CYS A 33 -4.34 11.66 -15.77
C CYS A 33 -5.02 11.11 -14.51
N PHE A 34 -6.23 10.56 -14.64
CA PHE A 34 -6.95 9.99 -13.50
C PHE A 34 -6.23 8.75 -12.94
N GLN A 35 -5.70 7.88 -13.79
CA GLN A 35 -4.94 6.70 -13.38
C GLN A 35 -3.65 7.07 -12.62
N ILE A 36 -2.97 8.14 -13.04
CA ILE A 36 -1.78 8.66 -12.34
C ILE A 36 -2.17 9.33 -11.02
N ILE A 37 -3.28 10.09 -10.98
CA ILE A 37 -3.73 10.80 -9.77
C ILE A 37 -4.31 9.86 -8.72
N LYS A 38 -4.96 8.76 -9.12
CA LYS A 38 -5.60 7.78 -8.23
C LYS A 38 -4.73 7.34 -7.04
N PRO A 39 -3.45 6.92 -7.21
CA PRO A 39 -2.58 6.57 -6.09
C PRO A 39 -2.30 7.76 -5.16
N PHE A 40 -2.28 9.01 -5.63
CA PHE A 40 -2.05 10.16 -4.75
C PHE A 40 -3.28 10.48 -3.90
N ILE A 41 -4.49 10.35 -4.46
CA ILE A 41 -5.73 10.60 -3.73
C ILE A 41 -5.83 9.68 -2.52
N ILE A 42 -5.52 8.39 -2.70
CA ILE A 42 -5.56 7.44 -1.58
C ILE A 42 -4.54 7.84 -0.48
N MET A 43 -3.32 8.26 -0.81
CA MET A 43 -2.35 8.77 0.19
C MET A 43 -2.88 9.99 0.95
N VAL A 44 -3.47 10.94 0.23
CA VAL A 44 -3.99 12.18 0.82
C VAL A 44 -5.16 11.88 1.76
N VAL A 45 -6.09 11.03 1.34
CA VAL A 45 -7.24 10.62 2.17
C VAL A 45 -6.77 9.96 3.46
N TRP A 46 -5.84 9.01 3.40
CA TRP A 46 -5.25 8.41 4.60
C TRP A 46 -4.56 9.44 5.48
N GLY A 47 -3.82 10.38 4.90
CA GLY A 47 -3.19 11.47 5.65
C GLY A 47 -4.20 12.36 6.38
N ILE A 48 -5.33 12.69 5.76
CA ILE A 48 -6.42 13.45 6.37
C ILE A 48 -7.07 12.66 7.50
N ILE A 49 -7.38 11.37 7.30
CA ILE A 49 -7.95 10.50 8.33
C ILE A 49 -7.03 10.47 9.57
N ILE A 50 -5.73 10.27 9.35
CA ILE A 50 -4.73 10.27 10.43
C ILE A 50 -4.67 11.65 11.12
N ALA A 51 -4.68 12.74 10.36
CA ALA A 51 -4.64 14.10 10.91
C ALA A 51 -5.84 14.39 11.81
N VAL A 52 -7.05 14.00 11.38
CA VAL A 52 -8.27 14.17 12.17
C VAL A 52 -8.25 13.29 13.43
N ALA A 53 -7.83 12.04 13.29
CA ALA A 53 -7.77 11.10 14.41
C ALA A 53 -6.77 11.54 15.49
N ILE A 54 -5.61 12.06 15.09
CA ILE A 54 -4.56 12.48 16.03
C ILE A 54 -4.76 13.91 16.56
N PHE A 55 -5.58 14.73 15.91
CA PHE A 55 -5.80 16.13 16.27
C PHE A 55 -5.98 16.38 17.79
N PRO A 56 -6.84 15.67 18.53
CA PRO A 56 -7.01 15.91 19.97
C PRO A 56 -5.74 15.63 20.78
N LEU A 57 -4.97 14.59 20.41
CA LEU A 57 -3.72 14.25 21.08
C LEU A 57 -2.62 15.26 20.73
N TYR A 58 -2.53 15.63 19.45
CA TYR A 58 -1.66 16.70 18.96
C TYR A 58 -1.94 18.02 19.71
N ASN A 59 -3.21 18.36 19.92
CA ASN A 59 -3.63 19.58 20.61
C ASN A 59 -3.12 19.59 22.06
N LYS A 60 -3.31 18.49 22.81
CA LYS A 60 -2.79 18.34 24.18
C LYS A 60 -1.26 18.46 24.21
N LEU A 61 -0.58 17.80 23.28
CA LEU A 61 0.89 17.85 23.18
C LEU A 61 1.38 19.28 22.89
N SER A 62 0.72 19.98 21.97
CA SER A 62 1.09 21.36 21.61
C SER A 62 0.89 22.35 22.76
N LEU A 63 -0.11 22.15 23.60
CA LEU A 63 -0.31 22.91 24.84
C LEU A 63 0.78 22.61 25.87
N ALA A 64 1.13 21.34 26.06
CA ALA A 64 2.23 20.95 26.94
C ALA A 64 3.59 21.53 26.49
N LEU A 65 3.79 21.70 25.18
CA LEU A 65 4.99 22.31 24.59
C LEU A 65 4.96 23.86 24.57
N GLY A 66 4.05 24.49 25.31
CA GLY A 66 3.96 25.95 25.43
C GLY A 66 3.39 26.64 24.19
N GLY A 67 2.49 25.99 23.45
CA GLY A 67 1.81 26.57 22.28
C GLY A 67 2.63 26.56 20.99
N ARG A 68 3.72 25.80 20.93
CA ARG A 68 4.62 25.71 19.76
C ARG A 68 4.11 24.66 18.76
N PHE A 69 3.00 24.96 18.08
CA PHE A 69 2.29 24.07 17.14
C PHE A 69 3.20 23.39 16.09
N LYS A 70 4.14 24.14 15.51
CA LYS A 70 5.06 23.59 14.51
C LYS A 70 6.00 22.52 15.09
N LEU A 71 6.52 22.73 16.30
CA LEU A 71 7.41 21.76 16.95
C LEU A 71 6.64 20.51 17.35
N ALA A 72 5.42 20.66 17.87
CA ALA A 72 4.55 19.53 18.18
C ALA A 72 4.26 18.67 16.94
N ALA A 73 4.10 19.29 15.77
CA ALA A 73 3.80 18.58 14.53
C ALA A 73 5.00 17.78 14.03
N ILE A 74 6.20 18.39 14.07
CA ILE A 74 7.46 17.72 13.71
C ILE A 74 7.71 16.53 14.66
N LEU A 75 7.56 16.75 15.97
CA LEU A 75 7.78 15.71 16.97
C LEU A 75 6.81 14.53 16.80
N TYR A 76 5.52 14.83 16.58
CA TYR A 76 4.53 13.81 16.25
C TYR A 76 4.89 13.04 14.98
N THR A 77 5.26 13.74 13.91
CA THR A 77 5.57 13.11 12.61
C THR A 77 6.78 12.19 12.73
N LEU A 78 7.84 12.64 13.41
CA LEU A 78 9.02 11.82 13.67
C LEU A 78 8.70 10.60 14.54
N PHE A 79 7.90 10.80 15.58
CA PHE A 79 7.46 9.71 16.45
C PHE A 79 6.63 8.67 15.69
N ALA A 80 5.63 9.11 14.92
CA ALA A 80 4.78 8.24 14.11
C ALA A 80 5.57 7.48 13.04
N LEU A 81 6.52 8.16 12.37
CA LEU A 81 7.42 7.51 11.42
C LEU A 81 8.32 6.48 12.09
N SER A 82 8.90 6.80 13.24
CA SER A 82 9.75 5.86 13.99
C SER A 82 8.95 4.63 14.45
N LEU A 83 7.73 4.85 14.93
CA LEU A 83 6.82 3.79 15.37
C LEU A 83 6.40 2.86 14.21
N LEU A 84 6.27 3.40 12.99
CA LEU A 84 5.93 2.61 11.81
C LEU A 84 7.16 1.90 11.22
N ILE A 85 8.27 2.61 11.06
CA ILE A 85 9.48 2.12 10.39
C ILE A 85 10.21 1.10 11.26
N GLY A 86 10.25 1.31 12.58
CA GLY A 86 10.93 0.41 13.53
C GLY A 86 10.55 -1.06 13.38
N PRO A 87 9.27 -1.44 13.60
CA PRO A 87 8.84 -2.83 13.42
C PRO A 87 8.95 -3.29 11.97
N SER A 88 8.74 -2.40 10.99
CA SER A 88 8.83 -2.75 9.57
C SER A 88 10.23 -3.24 9.16
N ILE A 89 11.28 -2.58 9.65
CA ILE A 89 12.67 -2.99 9.39
C ILE A 89 12.98 -4.31 10.11
N MET A 90 12.52 -4.48 11.35
CA MET A 90 12.74 -5.73 12.10
C MET A 90 12.11 -6.92 11.38
N ILE A 91 10.84 -6.79 10.99
CA ILE A 91 10.09 -7.82 10.26
C ILE A 91 10.79 -8.15 8.95
N THR A 92 11.14 -7.13 8.15
CA THR A 92 11.81 -7.31 6.86
C THR A 92 13.18 -7.97 7.02
N GLY A 93 13.96 -7.61 8.04
CA GLY A 93 15.24 -8.24 8.33
C GLY A 93 15.11 -9.73 8.62
N SER A 94 14.18 -10.10 9.51
CA SER A 94 13.92 -11.52 9.82
C SER A 94 13.42 -12.31 8.62
N LEU A 95 12.58 -11.71 7.77
CA LEU A 95 12.09 -12.32 6.53
C LEU A 95 13.23 -12.59 5.54
N VAL A 96 14.11 -11.60 5.32
CA VAL A 96 15.26 -11.73 4.42
C VAL A 96 16.24 -12.79 4.93
N GLU A 97 16.53 -12.81 6.23
CA GLU A 97 17.42 -13.79 6.82
C GLU A 97 16.87 -15.21 6.75
N THR A 98 15.58 -15.39 7.05
CA THR A 98 14.89 -16.69 6.92
C THR A 98 14.92 -17.16 5.47
N THR A 99 14.59 -16.28 4.51
CA THR A 99 14.58 -16.61 3.08
C THR A 99 15.98 -16.94 2.57
N SER A 100 17.01 -16.19 3.01
CA SER A 100 18.40 -16.46 2.66
C SER A 100 18.87 -17.80 3.20
N THR A 101 18.50 -18.13 4.44
CA THR A 101 18.84 -19.41 5.08
C THR A 101 18.17 -20.58 4.36
N LEU A 102 16.88 -20.44 4.02
CA LEU A 102 16.15 -21.43 3.22
C LEU A 102 16.74 -21.61 1.82
N ALA A 103 17.09 -20.51 1.13
CA ALA A 103 17.69 -20.56 -0.20
C ALA A 103 19.07 -21.26 -0.18
N LYS A 104 19.90 -20.97 0.83
CA LYS A 104 21.20 -21.62 1.04
C LYS A 104 21.03 -23.12 1.33
N GLY A 105 20.16 -23.49 2.28
CA GLY A 105 19.93 -24.89 2.60
C GLY A 105 19.35 -25.69 1.43
N PHE A 106 18.55 -25.04 0.57
CA PHE A 106 18.06 -25.65 -0.67
C PHE A 106 19.20 -25.86 -1.68
N HIS A 107 20.09 -24.89 -1.83
CA HIS A 107 21.24 -24.98 -2.74
C HIS A 107 22.29 -26.01 -2.27
N GLU A 108 22.47 -26.14 -0.96
CA GLU A 108 23.43 -27.06 -0.35
C GLU A 108 22.86 -28.48 -0.17
N GLY A 109 21.58 -28.71 -0.49
CA GLY A 109 20.92 -30.02 -0.32
C GLY A 109 20.76 -30.45 1.14
N THR A 110 20.98 -29.54 2.09
CA THR A 110 20.90 -29.79 3.54
C THR A 110 19.52 -29.46 4.12
N LEU A 111 18.59 -28.98 3.29
CA LEU A 111 17.24 -28.60 3.70
C LEU A 111 16.43 -29.85 4.12
N THR A 112 16.45 -30.16 5.41
CA THR A 112 15.60 -31.19 6.02
C THR A 112 14.32 -30.53 6.52
N VAL A 113 13.21 -30.77 5.81
CA VAL A 113 11.89 -30.33 6.29
C VAL A 113 11.48 -31.23 7.45
N PRO A 114 11.28 -30.71 8.67
CA PRO A 114 10.89 -31.53 9.81
C PRO A 114 9.52 -32.16 9.57
N PRO A 115 9.25 -33.35 10.14
CA PRO A 115 7.95 -34.00 9.98
C PRO A 115 6.84 -33.13 10.58
N PRO A 116 5.64 -33.12 9.96
CA PRO A 116 4.52 -32.33 10.45
C PRO A 116 4.08 -32.81 11.85
N ALA A 117 3.77 -31.86 12.74
CA ALA A 117 3.21 -32.20 14.05
C ALA A 117 1.78 -32.76 13.89
N GLN A 118 1.37 -33.70 14.76
CA GLN A 118 0.02 -34.29 14.74
C GLN A 118 -1.09 -33.23 14.81
N SER A 119 -0.84 -32.09 15.46
CA SER A 119 -1.77 -30.95 15.54
C SER A 119 -2.10 -30.31 14.19
N VAL A 120 -1.32 -30.55 13.13
CA VAL A 120 -1.63 -30.08 11.77
C VAL A 120 -2.75 -30.91 11.15
N ASN A 121 -2.83 -32.19 11.51
CA ASN A 121 -3.87 -33.09 11.01
C ASN A 121 -5.26 -32.77 11.58
N GLU A 122 -5.31 -32.16 12.76
CA GLU A 122 -6.56 -31.80 13.45
C GLU A 122 -7.23 -30.54 12.89
N TRP A 123 -6.68 -29.93 11.83
CA TRP A 123 -7.23 -28.70 11.26
C TRP A 123 -8.50 -28.96 10.45
N PRO A 124 -9.64 -28.32 10.80
CA PRO A 124 -10.97 -28.72 10.38
C PRO A 124 -11.29 -28.52 8.88
N LEU A 125 -10.47 -27.79 8.12
CA LEU A 125 -10.71 -27.55 6.68
C LEU A 125 -9.63 -28.09 5.74
N VAL A 126 -8.38 -28.25 6.20
CA VAL A 126 -7.23 -28.55 5.32
C VAL A 126 -6.20 -29.49 5.97
N GLY A 127 -6.50 -30.06 7.15
CA GLY A 127 -5.53 -30.79 7.96
C GLY A 127 -4.95 -32.02 7.26
N ASP A 128 -5.81 -32.89 6.72
CA ASP A 128 -5.39 -34.13 6.08
C ASP A 128 -4.51 -33.89 4.83
N GLU A 129 -4.90 -32.94 3.97
CA GLU A 129 -4.19 -32.64 2.72
C GLU A 129 -2.83 -31.97 3.00
N VAL A 130 -2.79 -31.03 3.96
CA VAL A 130 -1.55 -30.36 4.37
C VAL A 130 -0.61 -31.33 5.09
N TYR A 131 -1.13 -32.20 5.96
CA TYR A 131 -0.33 -33.20 6.66
C TYR A 131 0.28 -34.21 5.69
N ALA A 132 -0.50 -34.70 4.71
CA ALA A 132 -0.01 -35.62 3.70
C ALA A 132 1.07 -34.98 2.81
N LEU A 133 0.85 -33.76 2.32
CA LEU A 133 1.83 -33.04 1.50
C LEU A 133 3.10 -32.68 2.27
N TRP A 134 2.98 -32.27 3.53
CA TRP A 134 4.14 -31.98 4.39
C TRP A 134 4.91 -33.26 4.72
N SER A 135 4.22 -34.36 5.02
CA SER A 135 4.86 -35.65 5.25
C SER A 135 5.62 -36.14 4.01
N GLN A 136 5.05 -35.99 2.81
CA GLN A 136 5.74 -36.29 1.55
C GLN A 136 6.94 -35.37 1.32
N ALA A 137 6.81 -34.07 1.57
CA ALA A 137 7.92 -33.12 1.46
C ALA A 137 9.06 -33.39 2.46
N SER A 138 8.73 -33.92 3.65
CA SER A 138 9.71 -34.34 4.67
C SER A 138 10.48 -35.59 4.25
N ASN A 139 9.84 -36.53 3.54
CA ASN A 139 10.46 -37.75 3.04
C ASN A 139 11.24 -37.55 1.73
N ASN A 140 10.69 -36.78 0.78
CA ASN A 140 11.33 -36.47 -0.50
C ASN A 140 10.89 -35.09 -1.02
N LEU A 141 11.65 -34.07 -0.63
CA LEU A 141 11.37 -32.68 -0.97
C LEU A 141 11.44 -32.41 -2.49
N GLU A 142 12.39 -33.02 -3.18
CA GLU A 142 12.63 -32.73 -4.60
C GLU A 142 11.51 -33.28 -5.50
N GLU A 143 11.03 -34.49 -5.19
CA GLU A 143 9.94 -35.13 -5.93
C GLU A 143 8.59 -34.43 -5.66
N THR A 144 8.34 -34.06 -4.40
CA THR A 144 7.13 -33.33 -4.01
C THR A 144 7.07 -31.93 -4.65
N LEU A 145 8.21 -31.22 -4.71
CA LEU A 145 8.33 -29.92 -5.40
C LEU A 145 8.19 -30.03 -6.92
N LYS A 146 8.58 -31.16 -7.52
CA LYS A 146 8.42 -31.41 -8.97
C LYS A 146 6.96 -31.72 -9.33
N GLN A 147 6.26 -32.51 -8.51
CA GLN A 147 4.84 -32.82 -8.74
C GLN A 147 3.94 -31.60 -8.48
N ASN A 148 4.27 -30.77 -7.50
CA ASN A 148 3.45 -29.62 -7.09
C ASN A 148 4.01 -28.26 -7.56
N ARG A 149 4.88 -28.24 -8.58
CA ARG A 149 5.54 -27.03 -9.14
C ARG A 149 4.57 -25.85 -9.30
N THR A 150 3.41 -26.11 -9.93
CA THR A 150 2.45 -25.07 -10.28
C THR A 150 1.83 -24.44 -9.04
N GLN A 151 1.36 -25.25 -8.09
CA GLN A 151 0.77 -24.77 -6.84
C GLN A 151 1.80 -24.02 -5.99
N VAL A 152 3.03 -24.54 -5.88
CA VAL A 152 4.12 -23.89 -5.14
C VAL A 152 4.49 -22.56 -5.78
N LYS A 153 4.50 -22.49 -7.11
CA LYS A 153 4.77 -21.24 -7.84
C LYS A 153 3.65 -20.22 -7.65
N GLU A 154 2.39 -20.62 -7.77
CA GLU A 154 1.24 -19.73 -7.54
C GLU A 154 1.20 -19.20 -6.11
N LEU A 155 1.44 -20.06 -5.12
CA LEU A 155 1.57 -19.66 -3.72
C LEU A 155 2.75 -18.70 -3.50
N GLY A 156 3.88 -18.97 -4.13
CA GLY A 156 5.05 -18.09 -4.09
C GLY A 156 4.79 -16.72 -4.71
N GLU A 157 4.15 -16.67 -5.88
CA GLU A 157 3.75 -15.42 -6.55
C GLU A 157 2.73 -14.65 -5.71
N ALA A 158 1.73 -15.34 -5.13
CA ALA A 158 0.76 -14.75 -4.24
C ALA A 158 1.46 -14.13 -3.01
N PHE A 159 2.40 -14.86 -2.39
CA PHE A 159 3.19 -14.34 -1.27
C PHE A 159 4.03 -13.13 -1.65
N ILE A 160 4.74 -13.17 -2.79
CA ILE A 160 5.52 -12.02 -3.29
C ILE A 160 4.60 -10.83 -3.54
N SER A 161 3.44 -11.04 -4.16
CA SER A 161 2.47 -9.97 -4.41
C SER A 161 1.90 -9.38 -3.11
N ALA A 162 1.67 -10.21 -2.10
CA ALA A 162 1.22 -9.78 -0.79
C ALA A 162 2.30 -8.95 -0.09
N VAL A 163 3.56 -9.39 -0.11
CA VAL A 163 4.70 -8.63 0.44
C VAL A 163 4.92 -7.31 -0.33
N ALA A 164 4.80 -7.33 -1.65
CA ALA A 164 4.85 -6.12 -2.48
C ALA A 164 3.70 -5.16 -2.15
N GLY A 165 2.49 -5.69 -1.90
CA GLY A 165 1.34 -4.91 -1.47
C GLY A 165 1.54 -4.28 -0.09
N VAL A 166 2.04 -5.05 0.88
CA VAL A 166 2.34 -4.55 2.24
C VAL A 166 3.44 -3.49 2.21
N SER A 167 4.55 -3.74 1.50
CA SER A 167 5.63 -2.76 1.36
C SER A 167 5.17 -1.48 0.66
N GLY A 168 4.36 -1.61 -0.40
CA GLY A 168 3.70 -0.47 -1.03
C GLY A 168 2.78 0.29 -0.06
N GLY A 169 2.02 -0.43 0.76
CA GLY A 169 1.18 0.11 1.83
C GLY A 169 1.97 0.85 2.90
N ILE A 170 3.11 0.33 3.35
CA ILE A 170 4.00 0.98 4.32
C ILE A 170 4.52 2.31 3.75
N LEU A 171 4.98 2.30 2.50
CA LEU A 171 5.45 3.52 1.83
C LEU A 171 4.33 4.56 1.70
N GLN A 172 3.13 4.10 1.36
CA GLN A 172 1.90 4.87 1.37
C GLN A 172 1.60 5.51 2.73
N PHE A 173 1.70 4.75 3.81
CA PHE A 173 1.48 5.25 5.17
C PHE A 173 2.56 6.26 5.59
N ILE A 174 3.82 6.05 5.21
CA ILE A 174 4.90 7.02 5.45
C ILE A 174 4.55 8.37 4.82
N VAL A 175 4.18 8.39 3.54
CA VAL A 175 3.76 9.62 2.85
C VAL A 175 2.52 10.23 3.51
N SER A 176 1.54 9.40 3.87
CA SER A 176 0.32 9.84 4.55
C SER A 176 0.60 10.50 5.91
N ILE A 177 1.52 9.96 6.70
CA ILE A 177 1.95 10.51 7.99
C ILE A 177 2.63 11.87 7.78
N ILE A 178 3.47 12.01 6.75
CA ILE A 178 4.10 13.29 6.41
C ILE A 178 3.04 14.32 6.03
N ILE A 179 2.08 13.95 5.17
CA ILE A 179 0.95 14.82 4.79
C ILE A 179 0.17 15.23 6.05
N SER A 180 -0.17 14.28 6.92
CA SER A 180 -0.85 14.53 8.19
C SER A 180 -0.08 15.54 9.05
N GLY A 181 1.23 15.36 9.21
CA GLY A 181 2.10 16.26 9.93
C GLY A 181 2.11 17.68 9.36
N VAL A 182 2.14 17.82 8.03
CA VAL A 182 2.05 19.12 7.34
C VAL A 182 0.69 19.78 7.57
N PHE A 183 -0.41 19.02 7.50
CA PHE A 183 -1.76 19.52 7.79
C PHE A 183 -1.86 20.03 9.24
N LEU A 184 -1.32 19.28 10.21
CA LEU A 184 -1.29 19.68 11.61
C LEU A 184 -0.35 20.87 11.86
N ALA A 185 0.77 20.98 11.16
CA ALA A 185 1.68 22.13 11.31
C ALA A 185 1.07 23.45 10.79
N ASN A 186 0.13 23.36 9.85
CA ASN A 186 -0.53 24.50 9.22
C ASN A 186 -1.84 24.94 9.91
N ASN A 187 -2.25 24.32 11.01
CA ASN A 187 -3.44 24.72 11.79
C ASN A 187 -3.22 25.99 12.64
N LYS A 188 -2.63 27.03 12.05
CA LYS A 188 -2.69 28.37 12.64
C LYS A 188 -4.16 28.75 12.79
N SER A 189 -4.62 28.93 14.03
CA SER A 189 -5.91 29.54 14.40
C SER A 189 -7.14 28.62 14.61
N THR A 190 -7.02 27.58 15.43
CA THR A 190 -8.18 27.13 16.23
C THR A 190 -8.18 27.78 17.61
N TYR A 191 -7.00 27.91 18.23
CA TYR A 191 -6.84 28.52 19.56
C TYR A 191 -7.41 29.93 19.64
N ALA A 192 -7.06 30.82 18.71
CA ALA A 192 -7.55 32.20 18.72
C ALA A 192 -9.08 32.33 18.62
N VAL A 193 -9.75 31.33 18.04
CA VAL A 193 -11.23 31.30 17.91
C VAL A 193 -11.85 30.77 19.20
N THR A 194 -11.29 29.72 19.80
CA THR A 194 -11.79 29.17 21.06
C THR A 194 -11.68 30.17 22.21
N ILE A 195 -10.55 30.89 22.36
CA ILE A 195 -10.45 31.95 23.38
C ILE A 195 -11.38 33.14 23.08
N LYS A 196 -11.59 33.52 21.81
CA LYS A 196 -12.54 34.59 21.46
C LYS A 196 -14.00 34.24 21.75
N ILE A 197 -14.38 32.97 21.61
CA ILE A 197 -15.75 32.52 21.89
C ILE A 197 -15.95 32.39 23.40
N VAL A 198 -14.99 31.79 24.12
CA VAL A 198 -15.05 31.66 25.58
C VAL A 198 -15.02 33.03 26.27
N SER A 199 -14.24 33.99 25.76
CA SER A 199 -14.20 35.35 26.31
C SER A 199 -15.40 36.22 25.92
N ARG A 200 -16.28 35.77 25.01
CA ARG A 200 -17.54 36.44 24.66
C ARG A 200 -18.73 35.95 25.48
N LEU A 201 -18.56 34.82 26.19
CA LEU A 201 -19.58 34.17 27.02
C LEU A 201 -19.42 34.47 28.52
N ARG A 202 -18.47 35.32 28.90
CA ARG A 202 -18.31 35.91 30.23
C ARG A 202 -18.42 37.42 30.12
#